data_AF-A0A6A6HUI2-F1
#
_entry.id   AF-A0A6A6HUI2-F1
#
_cell.length_a   1.000
_cell.length_b   1.000
_cell.length_c   1.000
_cell.angle_alpha   90.00
_cell.angle_beta   90.00
_cell.angle_gamma   90.00
#
_symmetry.space_group_name_H-M   'P 1'
#
loop_
_entity.id
_entity.type
_entity.pdbx_description
1 polymer ?
#
loop_
_entity_poly.entity_id
_entity_poly.type
_entity_poly.pdbx_seq_one_letter_code
_entity_poly.pdbx_strand_id
1 'polypeptide(L)' 'DSGGVRTLSSLFLLKDIMARLSYELNQPELRPCDVFDMIGGTSMGGLIAIMLGHFRMSIDEVIKFSLDLSHGVFRRQPTG' A
#
# COMPACT_ATOMS: atom_id res chain seq x y z
N ASP A 1 10.78 -6.78 15.35
CA ASP A 1 9.34 -6.90 15.06
C ASP A 1 8.71 -5.49 15.02
N SER A 2 8.76 -4.86 13.84
CA SER A 2 8.42 -3.43 13.63
C SER A 2 7.94 -3.19 12.19
N GLY A 3 7.01 -4.03 11.71
CA GLY A 3 6.59 -4.09 10.31
C GLY A 3 5.79 -2.89 9.79
N GLY A 4 5.10 -2.13 10.66
CA GLY A 4 4.17 -1.08 10.24
C GLY A 4 4.82 0.12 9.53
N VAL A 5 5.84 0.73 10.13
CA VAL A 5 6.52 1.92 9.57
C VAL A 5 7.28 1.64 8.28
N ARG A 6 7.92 0.47 8.16
CA ARG A 6 8.60 0.08 6.91
C ARG A 6 7.59 -0.09 5.76
N THR A 7 6.45 -0.71 6.05
CA THR A 7 5.39 -0.90 5.06
C THR A 7 4.85 0.44 4.55
N LEU A 8 4.61 1.40 5.44
CA LEU A 8 4.18 2.75 5.05
C LEU A 8 5.24 3.47 4.21
N SER A 9 6.53 3.38 4.58
CA SER A 9 7.60 4.00 3.78
C SER A 9 7.67 3.45 2.36
N SER A 10 7.48 2.13 2.19
CA SER A 10 7.44 1.51 0.86
C SER A 10 6.22 1.95 0.05
N LEU A 11 5.06 2.14 0.70
CA LEU A 11 3.86 2.65 0.03
C LEU A 11 4.02 4.10 -0.42
N PHE A 12 4.62 4.97 0.39
CA PHE A 12 4.93 6.34 -0.02
C PHE A 12 5.94 6.40 -1.16
N LEU A 13 6.99 5.56 -1.12
CA LEU A 13 7.93 5.45 -2.22
C LEU A 13 7.23 5.00 -3.51
N LEU A 14 6.38 3.98 -3.43
CA LEU A 14 5.59 3.51 -4.57
C LEU A 14 4.67 4.62 -5.11
N LYS A 15 4.06 5.42 -4.23
CA LYS A 15 3.24 6.57 -4.61
C LYS A 15 4.03 7.59 -5.42
N ASP A 16 5.23 7.94 -4.96
CA ASP A 16 6.10 8.90 -5.65
C ASP A 16 6.56 8.37 -7.02
N ILE A 17 6.87 7.08 -7.11
CA ILE A 17 7.23 6.43 -8.39
C ILE A 17 6.04 6.50 -9.36
N MET A 18 4.84 6.12 -8.91
CA MET A 18 3.65 6.13 -9.76
C MET A 18 3.27 7.55 -10.21
N ALA A 19 3.43 8.55 -9.34
CA ALA A 19 3.19 9.95 -9.70
C ALA A 19 4.13 10.45 -10.80
N ARG A 20 5.41 10.05 -10.75
CA ARG A 20 6.39 10.36 -11.80
C ARG A 20 6.04 9.66 -13.11
N LEU A 21 5.69 8.38 -13.06
CA LEU A 21 5.28 7.62 -14.25
C LEU A 21 4.01 8.19 -14.89
N SER A 22 3.01 8.57 -14.08
CA SER A 22 1.79 9.23 -14.56
C SER A 22 2.10 10.51 -15.32
N TYR A 23 3.05 11.31 -14.84
CA TYR A 23 3.53 12.51 -15.51
C TYR A 23 4.28 12.19 -16.81
N GLU A 24 5.26 11.28 -16.76
CA GLU A 24 6.10 10.92 -17.92
C GLU A 24 5.29 10.29 -19.06
N LEU A 25 4.28 9.48 -18.73
CA LEU A 25 3.41 8.82 -19.71
C LEU A 25 2.20 9.67 -20.11
N ASN A 26 2.03 10.85 -19.51
CA ASN A 26 0.85 11.72 -19.67
C ASN A 26 -0.47 10.97 -19.44
N GLN A 27 -0.48 10.07 -18.46
CA GLN A 27 -1.62 9.22 -18.10
C GLN A 27 -2.07 9.57 -16.68
N PRO A 28 -3.07 10.46 -16.52
CA PRO A 28 -3.66 10.71 -15.21
C PRO A 28 -4.33 9.44 -14.69
N GLU A 29 -4.26 9.21 -13.37
CA GLU A 29 -4.86 8.06 -12.66
C GLU A 29 -4.21 6.68 -12.90
N LEU A 30 -2.94 6.66 -13.30
CA LEU A 30 -2.17 5.43 -13.49
C LEU A 30 -2.12 4.58 -12.20
N ARG A 31 -2.65 3.36 -12.23
CA ARG A 31 -2.66 2.45 -11.07
C ARG A 31 -1.50 1.46 -11.13
N PRO A 32 -1.03 0.94 -9.99
CA PRO A 32 0.05 -0.05 -9.97
C PRO A 32 -0.23 -1.28 -10.84
N CYS A 33 -1.48 -1.75 -10.88
CA CYS A 33 -1.89 -2.88 -11.72
C CYS A 33 -1.84 -2.61 -13.24
N ASP A 34 -1.69 -1.35 -13.66
CA ASP A 34 -1.58 -0.97 -15.07
C ASP A 34 -0.12 -0.92 -15.52
N VAL A 35 0.83 -0.91 -14.56
CA VAL A 35 2.28 -0.81 -14.79
C VAL A 35 2.99 -2.12 -14.46
N PHE A 36 2.58 -2.80 -13.40
CA PHE A 36 3.22 -4.00 -12.92
C PHE A 36 2.38 -5.23 -13.24
N ASP A 37 2.95 -6.16 -14.03
CA ASP A 37 2.32 -7.44 -14.35
C ASP A 37 2.10 -8.32 -13.09
N MET A 38 2.90 -8.09 -12.05
CA MET A 38 2.81 -8.80 -10.79
C MET A 38 3.16 -7.88 -9.61
N ILE A 39 2.36 -7.97 -8.55
CA ILE A 39 2.64 -7.33 -7.26
C ILE A 39 2.73 -8.44 -6.23
N GLY A 40 3.83 -8.46 -5.46
CA GLY A 40 4.10 -9.49 -4.46
C GLY A 40 4.51 -8.91 -3.11
N GLY A 41 4.31 -9.67 -2.05
CA GLY A 41 4.74 -9.32 -0.70
C GLY A 41 4.40 -10.42 0.31
N THR A 42 5.03 -10.36 1.48
CA THR A 42 4.82 -11.31 2.60
C THR A 42 4.24 -10.60 3.82
N SER A 43 3.38 -11.27 4.59
CA SER A 43 2.68 -10.69 5.74
C SER A 43 1.84 -9.47 5.31
N MET A 44 1.99 -8.30 5.95
CA MET A 44 1.33 -7.04 5.55
C MET A 44 1.56 -6.69 4.08
N GLY A 45 2.75 -6.97 3.54
CA GLY A 45 3.05 -6.76 2.12
C GLY A 45 2.21 -7.64 1.18
N GLY A 46 1.82 -8.83 1.64
CA GLY A 46 0.95 -9.74 0.85
C GLY A 46 -0.49 -9.23 0.80
N LEU A 47 -1.00 -8.70 1.91
CA LEU A 47 -2.32 -8.06 1.92
C LEU A 47 -2.36 -6.82 1.00
N ILE A 48 -1.30 -6.00 1.05
CA ILE A 48 -1.13 -4.85 0.14
C ILE A 48 -1.05 -5.31 -1.31
N ALA A 49 -0.32 -6.38 -1.60
CA ALA A 49 -0.23 -6.93 -2.96
C ALA A 49 -1.60 -7.36 -3.49
N ILE A 50 -2.44 -7.98 -2.66
CA ILE A 50 -3.83 -8.33 -3.03
C ILE A 50 -4.67 -7.06 -3.25
N MET A 51 -4.54 -6.04 -2.40
CA MET A 51 -5.30 -4.78 -2.53
C MET A 51 -4.97 -4.03 -3.82
N LEU A 52 -3.67 -3.91 -4.14
CA LEU A 52 -3.22 -3.21 -5.34
C LEU A 52 -3.44 -4.04 -6.61
N GLY A 53 -3.22 -5.35 -6.55
CA GLY A 53 -3.30 -6.24 -7.70
C GLY A 53 -4.72 -6.70 -8.00
N HIS A 54 -5.36 -7.39 -7.05
CA HIS A 54 -6.66 -8.02 -7.25
C HIS A 54 -7.81 -7.02 -7.15
N PHE A 55 -7.83 -6.21 -6.09
CA PHE A 55 -8.89 -5.22 -5.89
C PHE A 55 -8.66 -3.91 -6.67
N ARG A 56 -7.49 -3.76 -7.29
CA ARG A 56 -7.10 -2.58 -8.08
C ARG A 56 -7.30 -1.26 -7.33
N MET A 57 -7.11 -1.29 -6.01
CA MET A 57 -7.21 -0.10 -5.16
C MET A 57 -6.10 0.88 -5.50
N SER A 58 -6.37 2.17 -5.32
CA SER A 58 -5.36 3.22 -5.39
C SER A 58 -4.36 3.09 -4.24
N ILE A 59 -3.16 3.64 -4.44
CA ILE A 59 -2.14 3.64 -3.37
C ILE A 59 -2.63 4.41 -2.14
N ASP A 60 -3.42 5.46 -2.33
CA ASP A 60 -3.98 6.26 -1.23
C ASP A 60 -4.98 5.49 -0.37
N GLU A 61 -5.84 4.69 -0.99
CA GLU A 61 -6.77 3.80 -0.26
C GLU A 61 -5.99 2.77 0.57
N VAL A 62 -4.91 2.22 0.01
CA VAL A 62 -4.08 1.23 0.71
C VAL A 62 -3.28 1.87 1.85
N ILE A 63 -2.78 3.11 1.69
CA ILE A 63 -2.13 3.86 2.77
C ILE A 63 -3.13 4.10 3.91
N LYS A 64 -4.34 4.55 3.59
CA LYS A 64 -5.38 4.78 4.59
C LYS A 64 -5.71 3.50 5.34
N PHE A 65 -5.93 2.39 4.62
CA PHE A 65 -6.17 1.09 5.23
C PHE A 65 -4.99 0.66 6.13
N SER A 66 -3.75 0.84 5.69
CA SER A 66 -2.56 0.50 6.48
C SER A 66 -2.43 1.32 7.75
N LEU A 67 -2.81 2.60 7.72
CA LEU A 67 -2.87 3.47 8.90
C LEU A 67 -3.98 3.03 9.86
N ASP A 68 -5.20 2.82 9.35
CA ASP A 68 -6.34 2.37 10.14
C ASP A 68 -6.06 1.03 10.84
N LEU A 69 -5.43 0.09 10.13
CA LEU A 69 -5.05 -1.21 10.68
C LEU A 69 -3.94 -1.06 11.74
N SER A 70 -2.98 -0.16 11.52
CA SER A 70 -1.96 0.16 12.54
C SER A 70 -2.58 0.74 13.81
N HIS A 71 -3.60 1.61 13.69
CA HIS A 71 -4.31 2.16 14.84
C HIS A 71 -5.20 1.12 15.55
N GLY A 72 -5.87 0.24 14.79
CA GLY A 72 -6.75 -0.80 15.32
C GLY A 72 -6.02 -1.94 16.02
N VAL A 73 -4.87 -2.38 15.48
CA VAL A 73 -4.05 -3.46 16.06
C VAL A 73 -3.32 -3.03 17.33
N PHE A 74 -3.05 -1.73 17.50
CA PHE A 74 -2.44 -1.18 18.74
C PHE A 74 -3.43 -0.99 19.90
N ARG A 75 -4.73 -1.26 19.72
CA ARG A 75 -5.68 -1.36 20.84
C ARG A 75 -5.40 -2.65 21.61
N ARG A 76 -4.49 -2.58 22.59
CA ARG A 76 -4.27 -3.64 23.57
C ARG A 76 -5.59 -4.04 24.21
N GLN A 77 -5.86 -5.34 24.26
CA GLN A 77 -6.81 -5.90 25.23
C GLN A 77 -6.38 -5.44 26.63
N PRO A 78 -7.29 -4.99 27.51
CA PRO A 78 -6.99 -4.91 28.93
C PRO A 78 -6.77 -6.34 29.39
N THR A 79 -5.52 -6.73 29.60
CA THR A 79 -5.19 -7.85 30.50
C THR A 79 -5.78 -7.49 31.85
N GLY A 80 -6.76 -8.28 32.28
CA GLY A 80 -7.38 -8.17 33.59
C GLY A 80 -6.42 -8.40 34.74
#